data_AF-A0AAD9NMX9-F1
#
_entry.id   AF-A0AAD9NMX9-F1
#
_cell.length_a   1.000
_cell.length_b   1.000
_cell.length_c   1.000
_cell.angle_alpha   90.00
_cell.angle_beta   90.00
_cell.angle_gamma   90.00
#
_symmetry.space_group_name_H-M   'P 1'
#
loop_
_entity.id
_entity.type
_entity.pdbx_description
1 polymer ?
#
loop_
_entity_poly.entity_id
_entity_poly.type
_entity_poly.pdbx_seq_one_letter_code
_entity_poly.pdbx_strand_id
1 'polypeptide(L)'
;MDTISDLKHRRLLRSAIRACDAPRLRSVLGRGVDVNMAVSDANLDSALTYAVKCCHLETVELLLRESECRLDQRNRHKHTALDEAIYAWLSGQQNRARRYRILRLLLSSGARHLTVTRLHPLVEATSGTRAGRHLLDKLVKVVCDSGSDDIKSALLCALASHDATYLCLMTLALHGADPGFYVRRDLQRPHLPLNNAMLLIRATNDPRVLRRIEADATTNMKDARGHRYRQMMKLLTLSGYPLQLYVMMHLRKWHADTYVWVTRYNACPRSLGHIARVAVRTHFRSNVIVGIMGLPHVPEVIKRYLLLDDL
;
A
#
# COMPACT_ATOMS: atom_id res chain seq x y z
N MET A 1 -10.14 8.12 40.55
CA MET A 1 -10.85 8.18 39.25
C MET A 1 -12.18 7.47 39.45
N ASP A 2 -13.30 8.18 39.31
CA ASP A 2 -14.65 7.65 39.54
C ASP A 2 -15.06 6.69 38.41
N THR A 3 -14.78 5.40 38.60
CA THR A 3 -15.13 4.32 37.67
C THR A 3 -16.63 4.27 37.33
N ILE A 4 -17.49 4.72 38.24
CA ILE A 4 -18.94 4.80 38.06
C ILE A 4 -19.33 5.92 37.08
N SER A 5 -18.64 7.08 37.15
CA SER A 5 -18.87 8.21 36.25
C SER A 5 -18.50 7.85 34.81
N ASP A 6 -17.35 7.18 34.62
CA ASP A 6 -16.88 6.73 33.31
C ASP A 6 -17.81 5.71 32.66
N LEU A 7 -18.34 4.75 33.44
CA LEU A 7 -19.32 3.78 32.94
C LEU A 7 -20.61 4.46 32.48
N LYS A 8 -21.08 5.49 33.19
CA LYS A 8 -22.26 6.27 32.81
C LYS A 8 -22.01 7.06 31.53
N HIS A 9 -20.88 7.77 31.44
CA HIS A 9 -20.49 8.52 30.25
C HIS A 9 -20.35 7.62 29.02
N ARG A 10 -19.68 6.47 29.17
CA ARG A 10 -19.57 5.44 28.12
C ARG A 10 -20.93 5.01 27.60
N ARG A 11 -21.87 4.66 28.50
CA ARG A 11 -23.22 4.21 28.13
C ARG A 11 -24.01 5.30 27.40
N LEU A 12 -23.93 6.55 27.87
CA LEU A 12 -24.59 7.70 27.24
C LEU A 12 -24.04 7.93 25.82
N LEU A 13 -22.72 7.97 25.68
CA LEU A 13 -22.05 8.16 24.39
C LEU A 13 -22.38 7.03 23.42
N ARG A 14 -22.27 5.77 23.85
CA ARG A 14 -22.64 4.60 23.05
C ARG A 14 -24.10 4.64 22.60
N SER A 15 -25.02 4.99 23.51
CA SER A 15 -26.45 5.07 23.20
C SER A 15 -26.74 6.13 22.15
N ALA A 16 -26.10 7.31 22.24
CA ALA A 16 -26.27 8.38 21.27
C ALA A 16 -25.77 7.95 19.87
N ILE A 17 -24.59 7.32 19.81
CA ILE A 17 -24.00 6.84 18.55
C ILE A 17 -24.83 5.72 17.93
N ARG A 18 -25.28 4.75 18.74
CA ARG A 18 -26.10 3.62 18.27
C ARG A 18 -27.44 4.07 17.70
N ALA A 19 -28.03 5.11 18.28
CA ALA A 19 -29.29 5.68 17.82
C ALA A 19 -29.14 6.68 16.64
N CYS A 20 -27.90 6.98 16.20
CA CYS A 20 -27.62 8.08 15.26
C CYS A 20 -28.20 9.43 15.70
N ASP A 21 -28.30 9.66 17.01
CA ASP A 21 -28.95 10.84 17.58
C ASP A 21 -27.93 11.98 17.70
N ALA A 22 -27.81 12.75 16.62
CA ALA A 22 -26.89 13.88 16.51
C ALA A 22 -27.08 14.94 17.62
N PRO A 23 -28.30 15.42 17.92
CA PRO A 23 -28.54 16.34 19.04
C PRO A 23 -28.06 15.79 20.38
N ARG A 24 -28.38 14.53 20.68
CA ARG A 24 -27.95 13.89 21.92
C ARG A 24 -26.44 13.70 21.98
N LEU A 25 -25.81 13.33 20.87
CA LEU A 25 -24.35 13.23 20.79
C LEU A 25 -23.68 14.57 21.10
N ARG A 26 -24.14 15.66 20.48
CA ARG A 26 -23.65 17.02 20.78
C ARG A 26 -23.87 17.40 22.23
N SER A 27 -25.03 17.09 22.79
CA SER A 27 -25.34 17.35 24.20
C SER A 27 -24.40 16.59 25.14
N VAL A 28 -24.09 15.33 24.84
CA VAL A 28 -23.15 14.50 25.63
C VAL A 28 -21.73 15.06 25.54
N LEU A 29 -21.26 15.40 24.35
CA LEU A 29 -19.92 15.98 24.15
C LEU A 29 -19.80 17.37 24.79
N GLY A 30 -20.82 18.22 24.69
CA GLY A 30 -20.87 19.53 25.33
C GLY A 30 -20.86 19.51 26.86
N ARG A 31 -21.09 18.34 27.49
CA ARG A 31 -20.92 18.14 28.94
C ARG A 31 -19.49 17.75 29.34
N GLY A 32 -18.53 17.76 28.40
CA GLY A 32 -17.14 17.41 28.65
C GLY A 32 -16.88 15.90 28.68
N VAL A 33 -17.74 15.08 28.07
CA VAL A 33 -17.47 13.65 27.91
C VAL A 33 -16.37 13.46 26.86
N ASP A 34 -15.29 12.76 27.23
CA ASP A 34 -14.17 12.46 26.33
C ASP A 34 -14.64 11.71 25.07
N VAL A 35 -14.46 12.35 23.91
CA VAL A 35 -14.81 11.82 22.58
C VAL A 35 -14.00 10.55 22.23
N ASN A 36 -12.83 10.39 22.83
CA ASN A 36 -11.90 9.26 22.60
C ASN A 36 -12.13 8.09 23.55
N MET A 37 -13.11 8.20 24.45
CA MET A 37 -13.47 7.11 25.36
C MET A 37 -13.90 5.87 24.57
N ALA A 38 -13.45 4.70 25.02
CA ALA A 38 -13.93 3.44 24.47
C ALA A 38 -15.43 3.27 24.76
N VAL A 39 -16.23 3.05 23.71
CA VAL A 39 -17.68 2.85 23.80
C VAL A 39 -18.09 1.37 23.86
N SER A 40 -17.15 0.46 23.59
CA SER A 40 -17.35 -0.99 23.59
C SER A 40 -16.38 -1.68 24.53
N ASP A 41 -16.89 -2.45 25.48
CA ASP A 41 -16.05 -3.17 26.45
C ASP A 41 -15.26 -4.32 25.80
N ALA A 42 -15.88 -5.01 24.83
CA ALA A 42 -15.27 -6.18 24.20
C ALA A 42 -14.12 -5.82 23.25
N ASN A 43 -14.34 -4.79 22.41
CA ASN A 43 -13.43 -4.41 21.33
C ASN A 43 -12.60 -3.17 21.65
N LEU A 44 -12.92 -2.43 22.72
CA LEU A 44 -12.33 -1.11 23.00
C LEU A 44 -12.40 -0.16 21.80
N ASP A 45 -13.50 -0.22 21.05
CA ASP A 45 -13.74 0.71 19.94
C ASP A 45 -13.98 2.11 20.53
N SER A 46 -13.31 3.13 19.99
CA SER A 46 -13.67 4.53 20.24
C SER A 46 -15.03 4.86 19.61
N ALA A 47 -15.60 6.01 19.97
CA ALA A 47 -16.81 6.52 19.33
C ALA A 47 -16.71 6.53 17.79
N LEU A 48 -15.56 7.00 17.27
CA LEU A 48 -15.30 7.10 15.83
C LEU A 48 -15.25 5.72 15.18
N THR A 49 -14.46 4.79 15.72
CA THR A 49 -14.33 3.43 15.18
C THR A 49 -15.67 2.70 15.17
N TYR A 50 -16.48 2.86 16.23
CA TYR A 50 -17.81 2.26 16.30
C TYR A 50 -18.78 2.85 15.26
N ALA A 51 -18.80 4.18 15.10
CA ALA A 51 -19.62 4.85 14.09
C ALA A 51 -19.27 4.42 12.66
N VAL A 52 -17.96 4.25 12.36
CA VAL A 52 -17.48 3.75 11.07
C VAL A 52 -17.95 2.32 10.81
N LYS A 53 -17.81 1.41 11.78
CA LYS A 53 -18.30 0.01 11.68
C LYS A 53 -19.79 -0.04 11.35
N CYS A 54 -20.58 0.78 12.04
CA CYS A 54 -22.03 0.86 11.84
C CYS A 54 -22.45 1.66 10.58
N CYS A 55 -21.52 2.27 9.84
CA CYS A 55 -21.82 3.10 8.66
C CYS A 55 -22.67 4.35 8.99
N HIS A 56 -22.48 4.92 10.17
CA HIS A 56 -23.19 6.12 10.64
C HIS A 56 -22.48 7.38 10.16
N LEU A 57 -22.67 7.74 8.89
CA LEU A 57 -21.96 8.84 8.22
C LEU A 57 -22.10 10.17 8.98
N GLU A 58 -23.31 10.53 9.39
CA GLU A 58 -23.62 11.79 10.06
C GLU A 58 -22.93 11.86 11.43
N THR A 59 -22.86 10.73 12.14
CA THR A 59 -22.12 10.62 13.40
C THR A 59 -20.61 10.74 13.18
N VAL A 60 -20.08 10.14 12.12
CA VAL A 60 -18.66 10.31 11.75
C VAL A 60 -18.36 11.78 11.44
N GLU A 61 -19.20 12.45 10.63
CA GLU A 61 -19.05 13.87 10.32
C GLU A 61 -19.07 14.75 11.58
N LEU A 62 -19.89 14.43 12.58
CA LEU A 62 -19.92 15.14 13.86
C LEU A 62 -18.65 14.92 14.68
N LEU A 63 -18.25 13.65 14.86
CA LEU A 63 -17.07 13.32 15.66
C LEU A 63 -15.80 13.94 15.08
N LEU A 64 -15.66 13.97 13.75
CA LEU A 64 -14.51 14.58 13.06
C LEU A 64 -14.43 16.10 13.19
N ARG A 65 -15.53 16.77 13.60
CA ARG A 65 -15.51 18.22 13.89
C ARG A 65 -14.99 18.52 15.30
N GLU A 66 -14.97 17.53 16.18
CA GLU A 66 -14.42 17.70 17.52
C GLU A 66 -12.90 17.75 17.46
N SER A 67 -12.30 18.86 17.89
CA SER A 67 -10.85 19.09 17.79
C SER A 67 -10.00 18.05 18.52
N GLU A 68 -10.54 17.42 19.57
CA GLU A 68 -9.86 16.41 20.36
C GLU A 68 -10.01 14.99 19.79
N CYS A 69 -10.74 14.80 18.67
CA CYS A 69 -10.99 13.48 18.10
C CYS A 69 -9.70 12.84 17.54
N ARG A 70 -9.31 11.69 18.09
CA ARG A 70 -8.10 10.95 17.69
C ARG A 70 -8.40 9.96 16.57
N LEU A 71 -8.09 10.36 15.33
CA LEU A 71 -8.30 9.56 14.11
C LEU A 71 -7.58 8.21 14.14
N ASP A 72 -6.33 8.21 14.63
CA ASP A 72 -5.46 7.04 14.64
C ASP A 72 -5.54 6.26 15.96
N GLN A 73 -6.57 6.52 16.79
CA GLN A 73 -6.79 5.72 17.99
C GLN A 73 -7.08 4.26 17.61
N ARG A 74 -6.35 3.35 18.24
CA ARG A 74 -6.45 1.92 17.99
C ARG A 74 -7.39 1.25 18.98
N ASN A 75 -8.22 0.36 18.47
CA ASN A 75 -9.04 -0.54 19.30
C ASN A 75 -8.22 -1.72 19.85
N ARG A 76 -8.88 -2.65 20.56
CA ARG A 76 -8.25 -3.85 21.14
C ARG A 76 -7.49 -4.69 20.13
N HIS A 77 -7.94 -4.69 18.88
CA HIS A 77 -7.33 -5.44 17.77
C HIS A 77 -6.23 -4.64 17.05
N LYS A 78 -5.82 -3.50 17.60
CA LYS A 78 -4.84 -2.57 17.03
C LYS A 78 -5.31 -1.89 15.74
N HIS A 79 -6.62 -1.83 15.49
CA HIS A 79 -7.19 -1.23 14.29
C HIS A 79 -7.66 0.20 14.54
N THR A 80 -7.39 1.08 13.59
CA THR A 80 -7.89 2.46 13.54
C THR A 80 -9.27 2.56 12.89
N ALA A 81 -9.88 3.74 12.94
CA ALA A 81 -11.09 4.02 12.19
C ALA A 81 -10.91 3.82 10.67
N LEU A 82 -9.73 4.17 10.13
CA LEU A 82 -9.42 3.99 8.71
C LEU A 82 -9.31 2.50 8.33
N ASP A 83 -8.71 1.67 9.19
CA ASP A 83 -8.65 0.21 9.01
C ASP A 83 -10.05 -0.40 8.88
N GLU A 84 -10.97 -0.01 9.76
CA GLU A 84 -12.36 -0.49 9.73
C GLU A 84 -13.12 0.04 8.50
N ALA A 85 -12.89 1.29 8.08
CA ALA A 85 -13.52 1.86 6.90
C ALA A 85 -13.11 1.12 5.61
N ILE A 86 -11.82 0.83 5.45
CA ILE A 86 -11.30 0.08 4.30
C ILE A 86 -11.80 -1.36 4.34
N TYR A 87 -11.79 -2.00 5.51
CA TYR A 87 -12.35 -3.35 5.67
C TYR A 87 -13.81 -3.40 5.23
N ALA A 88 -14.61 -2.45 5.70
CA ALA A 88 -16.03 -2.41 5.37
C ALA A 88 -16.30 -2.07 3.89
N TRP A 89 -15.41 -1.30 3.25
CA TRP A 89 -15.43 -1.02 1.82
C TRP A 89 -15.15 -2.29 1.00
N LEU A 90 -14.06 -3.00 1.32
CA LEU A 90 -13.57 -4.15 0.55
C LEU A 90 -14.40 -5.42 0.78
N SER A 91 -14.98 -5.59 1.97
CA SER A 91 -15.89 -6.72 2.26
C SER A 91 -17.24 -6.65 1.52
N GLY A 92 -17.48 -5.60 0.71
CA GLY A 92 -18.64 -5.51 -0.17
C GLY A 92 -19.97 -5.30 0.54
N GLN A 93 -19.94 -4.84 1.80
CA GLN A 93 -21.15 -4.62 2.60
C GLN A 93 -22.11 -3.59 1.99
N GLN A 94 -23.36 -3.60 2.48
CA GLN A 94 -24.40 -2.63 2.12
C GLN A 94 -23.95 -1.18 2.35
N ASN A 95 -24.65 -0.23 1.70
CA ASN A 95 -24.40 1.22 1.79
C ASN A 95 -23.04 1.69 1.23
N ARG A 96 -22.62 1.17 0.06
CA ARG A 96 -21.34 1.52 -0.58
C ARG A 96 -21.10 3.03 -0.70
N ALA A 97 -22.11 3.82 -1.08
CA ALA A 97 -21.99 5.27 -1.21
C ALA A 97 -21.61 5.94 0.12
N ARG A 98 -22.26 5.54 1.23
CA ARG A 98 -21.94 6.07 2.57
C ARG A 98 -20.55 5.63 3.02
N ARG A 99 -20.18 4.36 2.82
CA ARG A 99 -18.85 3.85 3.17
C ARG A 99 -17.73 4.56 2.41
N TYR A 100 -17.93 4.82 1.12
CA TYR A 100 -17.01 5.60 0.30
C TYR A 100 -16.86 7.03 0.84
N ARG A 101 -17.95 7.66 1.26
CA ARG A 101 -17.91 9.01 1.84
C ARG A 101 -17.22 9.03 3.20
N ILE A 102 -17.47 8.04 4.07
CA ILE A 102 -16.74 7.86 5.34
C ILE A 102 -15.24 7.72 5.09
N LEU A 103 -14.85 6.86 4.14
CA LEU A 103 -13.44 6.67 3.76
C LEU A 103 -12.79 7.99 3.34
N ARG A 104 -13.45 8.74 2.45
CA ARG A 104 -12.96 10.06 2.01
C ARG A 104 -12.84 11.04 3.17
N LEU A 105 -13.82 11.08 4.08
CA LEU A 105 -13.80 11.97 5.24
C LEU A 105 -12.64 11.67 6.18
N LEU A 106 -12.38 10.40 6.48
CA LEU A 106 -11.26 10.01 7.35
C LEU A 106 -9.92 10.42 6.74
N LEU A 107 -9.75 10.18 5.44
CA LEU A 107 -8.55 10.54 4.70
C LEU A 107 -8.37 12.07 4.60
N SER A 108 -9.44 12.82 4.27
CA SER A 108 -9.37 14.29 4.20
C SER A 108 -9.20 14.95 5.58
N SER A 109 -9.60 14.27 6.65
CA SER A 109 -9.36 14.73 8.03
C SER A 109 -7.92 14.46 8.49
N GLY A 110 -7.10 13.79 7.68
CA GLY A 110 -5.70 13.58 7.96
C GLY A 110 -5.40 12.31 8.76
N ALA A 111 -6.24 11.27 8.68
CA ALA A 111 -5.86 9.94 9.16
C ALA A 111 -4.53 9.52 8.51
N ARG A 112 -3.60 8.93 9.28
CA ARG A 112 -2.24 8.61 8.79
C ARG A 112 -1.88 7.15 8.91
N HIS A 113 -2.60 6.40 9.74
CA HIS A 113 -2.21 5.05 10.06
C HIS A 113 -3.06 3.99 9.34
N LEU A 114 -2.38 3.03 8.69
CA LEU A 114 -2.99 1.90 7.99
C LEU A 114 -2.27 0.59 8.34
N THR A 115 -3.03 -0.38 8.84
CA THR A 115 -2.54 -1.67 9.31
C THR A 115 -2.49 -2.69 8.18
N VAL A 116 -1.31 -2.85 7.57
CA VAL A 116 -1.08 -3.74 6.42
C VAL A 116 -1.46 -5.19 6.67
N THR A 117 -1.24 -5.72 7.88
CA THR A 117 -1.52 -7.13 8.21
C THR A 117 -3.00 -7.49 8.07
N ARG A 118 -3.90 -6.55 8.34
CA ARG A 118 -5.34 -6.74 8.16
C ARG A 118 -5.77 -6.66 6.69
N LEU A 119 -5.07 -5.86 5.89
CA LEU A 119 -5.42 -5.65 4.49
C LEU A 119 -5.13 -6.87 3.62
N HIS A 120 -4.08 -7.63 3.92
CA HIS A 120 -3.68 -8.75 3.05
C HIS A 120 -4.81 -9.76 2.77
N PRO A 121 -5.49 -10.36 3.76
CA PRO A 121 -6.57 -11.31 3.48
C PRO A 121 -7.72 -10.69 2.69
N LEU A 122 -7.96 -9.38 2.86
CA LEU A 122 -9.02 -8.67 2.15
C LEU A 122 -8.65 -8.40 0.70
N VAL A 123 -7.42 -7.96 0.46
CA VAL A 123 -6.91 -7.76 -0.89
C VAL A 123 -6.93 -9.11 -1.63
N GLU A 124 -6.52 -10.19 -0.97
CA GLU A 124 -6.57 -11.55 -1.53
C GLU A 124 -7.99 -11.96 -1.95
N ALA A 125 -8.95 -11.78 -1.05
CA ALA A 125 -10.35 -12.10 -1.33
C ALA A 125 -10.97 -11.20 -2.42
N THR A 126 -10.51 -9.95 -2.54
CA THR A 126 -11.09 -8.97 -3.48
C THR A 126 -10.43 -8.97 -4.86
N SER A 127 -9.11 -9.17 -4.97
CA SER A 127 -8.38 -9.08 -6.24
C SER A 127 -8.74 -10.19 -7.23
N GLY A 128 -9.24 -11.34 -6.73
CA GLY A 128 -9.66 -12.47 -7.54
C GLY A 128 -10.87 -12.18 -8.46
N THR A 129 -11.74 -11.23 -8.10
CA THR A 129 -12.97 -10.94 -8.85
C THR A 129 -12.90 -9.63 -9.63
N ARG A 130 -13.60 -9.54 -10.77
CA ARG A 130 -13.67 -8.28 -11.55
C ARG A 130 -14.27 -7.13 -10.73
N ALA A 131 -15.31 -7.41 -9.94
CA ALA A 131 -15.95 -6.44 -9.06
C ALA A 131 -15.00 -5.96 -7.95
N GLY A 132 -14.27 -6.87 -7.32
CA GLY A 132 -13.31 -6.53 -6.27
C GLY A 132 -12.10 -5.75 -6.81
N ARG A 133 -11.59 -6.05 -8.00
CA ARG A 133 -10.57 -5.22 -8.67
C ARG A 133 -11.03 -3.78 -8.86
N HIS A 134 -12.26 -3.57 -9.32
CA HIS A 134 -12.82 -2.23 -9.44
C HIS A 134 -12.99 -1.51 -8.07
N LEU A 135 -13.25 -2.24 -6.98
CA LEU A 135 -13.24 -1.67 -5.63
C LEU A 135 -11.84 -1.27 -5.17
N LEU A 136 -10.82 -2.06 -5.50
CA LEU A 136 -9.42 -1.74 -5.23
C LEU A 136 -8.96 -0.51 -6.03
N ASP A 137 -9.32 -0.42 -7.31
CA ASP A 137 -9.00 0.75 -8.13
C ASP A 137 -9.62 2.04 -7.55
N LYS A 138 -10.87 1.97 -7.10
CA LYS A 138 -11.52 3.10 -6.43
C LYS A 138 -10.87 3.46 -5.10
N LEU A 139 -10.47 2.46 -4.31
CA LEU A 139 -9.75 2.67 -3.05
C LEU A 139 -8.41 3.37 -3.31
N VAL A 140 -7.64 2.89 -4.29
CA VAL A 140 -6.36 3.47 -4.68
C VAL A 140 -6.54 4.92 -5.11
N LYS A 141 -7.53 5.21 -5.95
CA LYS A 141 -7.81 6.58 -6.38
C LYS A 141 -8.07 7.50 -5.19
N VAL A 142 -8.94 7.09 -4.27
CA VAL A 142 -9.25 7.88 -3.05
C VAL A 142 -8.04 8.07 -2.15
N VAL A 143 -7.19 7.05 -2.02
CA VAL A 143 -5.95 7.15 -1.22
C VAL A 143 -4.93 8.07 -1.91
N CYS A 144 -4.80 8.02 -3.23
CA CYS A 144 -3.97 8.95 -3.98
C CYS A 144 -4.43 10.40 -3.80
N ASP A 145 -5.75 10.64 -3.82
CA ASP A 145 -6.35 11.97 -3.62
C ASP A 145 -6.15 12.51 -2.19
N SER A 146 -5.82 11.66 -1.20
CA SER A 146 -5.67 12.06 0.21
C SER A 146 -4.37 12.80 0.54
N GLY A 147 -3.37 12.73 -0.33
CA GLY A 147 -2.04 13.34 -0.10
C GLY A 147 -1.14 12.62 0.92
N SER A 148 -1.60 11.58 1.62
CA SER A 148 -0.80 10.86 2.63
C SER A 148 0.08 9.77 2.01
N ASP A 149 1.39 10.03 1.91
CA ASP A 149 2.36 9.07 1.35
C ASP A 149 2.53 7.81 2.21
N ASP A 150 2.36 7.92 3.54
CA ASP A 150 2.41 6.78 4.45
C ASP A 150 1.29 5.77 4.16
N ILE A 151 0.08 6.27 3.93
CA ILE A 151 -1.08 5.43 3.59
C ILE A 151 -0.90 4.81 2.21
N LYS A 152 -0.44 5.60 1.22
CA LYS A 152 -0.14 5.08 -0.12
C LYS A 152 0.89 3.96 -0.05
N SER A 153 1.95 4.14 0.74
CA SER A 153 3.04 3.15 0.92
C SER A 153 2.56 1.89 1.65
N ALA A 154 1.72 2.05 2.68
CA ALA A 154 1.09 0.93 3.38
C ALA A 154 0.15 0.14 2.46
N LEU A 155 -0.68 0.82 1.66
CA LEU A 155 -1.57 0.17 0.70
C LEU A 155 -0.78 -0.53 -0.42
N LEU A 156 0.28 0.10 -0.93
CA LEU A 156 1.20 -0.52 -1.91
C LEU A 156 1.77 -1.82 -1.34
N CYS A 157 2.21 -1.78 -0.08
CA CYS A 157 2.75 -2.95 0.60
C CYS A 157 1.71 -4.09 0.71
N ALA A 158 0.46 -3.77 1.01
CA ALA A 158 -0.64 -4.74 1.07
C ALA A 158 -0.94 -5.36 -0.30
N LEU A 159 -0.88 -4.57 -1.38
CA LEU A 159 -1.21 -4.99 -2.75
C LEU A 159 -0.09 -5.78 -3.44
N ALA A 160 1.16 -5.55 -3.05
CA ALA A 160 2.35 -6.04 -3.77
C ALA A 160 2.39 -7.56 -3.95
N SER A 161 1.91 -8.32 -2.96
CA SER A 161 1.95 -9.79 -2.98
C SER A 161 0.76 -10.46 -3.68
N HIS A 162 -0.15 -9.69 -4.30
CA HIS A 162 -1.35 -10.25 -4.94
C HIS A 162 -1.29 -10.11 -6.45
N ASP A 163 -1.75 -11.15 -7.16
CA ASP A 163 -1.86 -11.10 -8.61
C ASP A 163 -2.87 -10.05 -9.07
N ALA A 164 -2.69 -9.56 -10.30
CA ALA A 164 -3.56 -8.57 -10.95
C ALA A 164 -3.70 -7.20 -10.25
N THR A 165 -2.80 -6.87 -9.30
CA THR A 165 -2.75 -5.54 -8.65
C THR A 165 -1.70 -4.59 -9.25
N TYR A 166 -1.03 -5.00 -10.33
CA TYR A 166 0.04 -4.22 -10.98
C TYR A 166 -0.34 -2.76 -11.29
N LEU A 167 -1.53 -2.54 -11.86
CA LEU A 167 -1.99 -1.18 -12.20
C LEU A 167 -2.23 -0.32 -10.96
N CYS A 168 -2.75 -0.92 -9.88
CA CYS A 168 -2.92 -0.27 -8.59
C CYS A 168 -1.57 0.16 -8.00
N LEU A 169 -0.59 -0.74 -8.03
CA LEU A 169 0.77 -0.47 -7.54
C LEU A 169 1.45 0.63 -8.34
N MET A 170 1.34 0.59 -9.68
CA MET A 170 1.88 1.61 -10.57
C MET A 170 1.26 2.98 -10.25
N THR A 171 -0.05 3.03 -10.06
CA THR A 171 -0.77 4.25 -9.70
C THR A 171 -0.29 4.81 -8.36
N LEU A 172 -0.15 3.96 -7.34
CA LEU A 172 0.35 4.38 -6.03
C LEU A 172 1.78 4.90 -6.10
N ALA A 173 2.67 4.19 -6.81
CA ALA A 173 4.05 4.61 -7.01
C ALA A 173 4.12 5.97 -7.73
N LEU A 174 3.33 6.18 -8.79
CA LEU A 174 3.28 7.46 -9.50
C LEU A 174 2.77 8.62 -8.61
N HIS A 175 1.96 8.33 -7.59
CA HIS A 175 1.42 9.32 -6.65
C HIS A 175 2.25 9.46 -5.37
N GLY A 176 3.51 9.02 -5.36
CA GLY A 176 4.43 9.27 -4.24
C GLY A 176 4.51 8.18 -3.18
N ALA A 177 3.84 7.03 -3.36
CA ALA A 177 4.07 5.88 -2.47
C ALA A 177 5.55 5.49 -2.48
N ASP A 178 6.15 5.23 -1.32
CA ASP A 178 7.51 4.71 -1.18
C ASP A 178 7.49 3.18 -1.30
N PRO A 179 7.88 2.59 -2.45
CA PRO A 179 7.92 1.14 -2.58
C PRO A 179 9.07 0.53 -1.75
N GLY A 180 10.06 1.32 -1.32
CA GLY A 180 11.09 0.90 -0.36
C GLY A 180 10.49 0.52 0.99
N PHE A 181 9.31 1.03 1.33
CA PHE A 181 8.54 0.58 2.50
C PHE A 181 8.21 -0.92 2.43
N TYR A 182 7.85 -1.45 1.26
CA TYR A 182 7.59 -2.89 1.09
C TYR A 182 8.86 -3.73 1.25
N VAL A 183 10.01 -3.21 0.81
CA VAL A 183 11.30 -3.92 0.88
C VAL A 183 11.83 -3.97 2.31
N ARG A 184 11.69 -2.87 3.07
CA ARG A 184 12.10 -2.79 4.48
C ARG A 184 11.19 -3.60 5.40
N ARG A 185 9.90 -3.70 5.07
CA ARG A 185 8.94 -4.46 5.85
C ARG A 185 9.13 -5.94 5.52
N ASP A 186 9.81 -6.65 6.42
CA ASP A 186 10.04 -8.09 6.32
C ASP A 186 8.73 -8.86 6.50
N LEU A 187 7.91 -8.86 5.44
CA LEU A 187 6.71 -9.67 5.37
C LEU A 187 7.17 -11.08 5.05
N GLN A 188 6.96 -12.00 5.98
CA GLN A 188 7.24 -13.44 5.88
C GLN A 188 6.55 -14.17 4.71
N ARG A 189 5.97 -13.44 3.75
CA ARG A 189 5.32 -14.01 2.57
C ARG A 189 6.35 -14.07 1.44
N PRO A 190 6.70 -15.28 0.96
CA PRO A 190 7.67 -15.44 -0.12
C PRO A 190 7.09 -14.96 -1.46
N HIS A 191 5.76 -15.01 -1.64
CA HIS A 191 5.19 -14.78 -2.96
C HIS A 191 5.11 -13.30 -3.37
N LEU A 192 5.84 -12.97 -4.44
CA LEU A 192 5.77 -11.69 -5.15
C LEU A 192 5.52 -11.92 -6.65
N PRO A 193 4.32 -11.59 -7.17
CA PRO A 193 4.04 -11.68 -8.59
C PRO A 193 5.07 -10.96 -9.45
N LEU A 194 5.50 -11.61 -10.53
CA LEU A 194 6.64 -11.14 -11.33
C LEU A 194 6.44 -9.74 -11.93
N ASN A 195 5.20 -9.38 -12.30
CA ASN A 195 4.89 -8.02 -12.77
C ASN A 195 5.07 -6.97 -11.66
N ASN A 196 4.63 -7.30 -10.45
CA ASN A 196 4.76 -6.43 -9.29
C ASN A 196 6.22 -6.29 -8.88
N ALA A 197 6.99 -7.39 -8.93
CA ALA A 197 8.43 -7.37 -8.74
C ALA A 197 9.16 -6.45 -9.72
N MET A 198 8.88 -6.55 -11.03
CA MET A 198 9.51 -5.69 -12.04
C MET A 198 9.25 -4.21 -11.74
N LEU A 199 8.01 -3.85 -11.38
CA LEU A 199 7.67 -2.49 -10.95
C LEU A 199 8.47 -2.07 -9.71
N LEU A 200 8.52 -2.90 -8.67
CA LEU A 200 9.23 -2.58 -7.44
C LEU A 200 10.73 -2.40 -7.69
N ILE A 201 11.35 -3.21 -8.55
CA ILE A 201 12.77 -3.05 -8.92
C ILE A 201 12.97 -1.72 -9.65
N ARG A 202 12.10 -1.38 -10.62
CA ARG A 202 12.17 -0.08 -11.32
C ARG A 202 12.09 1.08 -10.34
N ALA A 203 11.18 0.99 -9.36
CA ALA A 203 10.83 2.06 -8.46
C ALA A 203 11.77 2.21 -7.24
N THR A 204 12.41 1.14 -6.78
CA THR A 204 13.27 1.17 -5.58
C THR A 204 14.75 1.10 -5.89
N ASN A 205 15.12 0.51 -7.04
CA ASN A 205 16.49 0.10 -7.28
C ASN A 205 16.99 -0.76 -6.08
N ASP A 206 16.23 -1.72 -5.57
CA ASP A 206 16.68 -2.55 -4.42
C ASP A 206 16.76 -4.05 -4.80
N PRO A 207 17.95 -4.67 -4.72
CA PRO A 207 18.12 -6.08 -5.08
C PRO A 207 17.47 -7.02 -4.08
N ARG A 208 17.07 -6.59 -2.88
CA ARG A 208 16.38 -7.44 -1.90
C ARG A 208 15.03 -7.93 -2.40
N VAL A 209 14.42 -7.25 -3.38
CA VAL A 209 13.21 -7.71 -4.07
C VAL A 209 13.43 -9.08 -4.73
N LEU A 210 14.66 -9.37 -5.19
CA LEU A 210 15.01 -10.65 -5.81
C LEU A 210 14.90 -11.85 -4.90
N ARG A 211 15.36 -11.71 -3.66
CA ARG A 211 15.39 -12.82 -2.69
C ARG A 211 14.00 -13.42 -2.49
N ARG A 212 12.94 -12.61 -2.65
CA ARG A 212 11.55 -13.06 -2.55
C ARG A 212 11.11 -13.85 -3.78
N ILE A 213 11.49 -13.42 -4.98
CA ILE A 213 11.08 -14.05 -6.24
C ILE A 213 11.81 -15.37 -6.46
N GLU A 214 13.07 -15.46 -6.02
CA GLU A 214 13.90 -16.64 -6.18
C GLU A 214 13.36 -17.85 -5.41
N ALA A 215 12.70 -17.63 -4.27
CA ALA A 215 12.01 -18.69 -3.53
C ALA A 215 10.90 -19.33 -4.38
N ASP A 216 10.16 -18.55 -5.15
CA ASP A 216 9.06 -19.03 -6.00
C ASP A 216 9.55 -19.61 -7.34
N ALA A 217 10.59 -19.02 -7.94
CA ALA A 217 11.04 -19.35 -9.29
C ALA A 217 11.66 -20.75 -9.41
N THR A 218 12.12 -21.33 -8.29
CA THR A 218 12.77 -22.65 -8.28
C THR A 218 11.82 -23.81 -8.57
N THR A 219 10.50 -23.64 -8.45
CA THR A 219 9.56 -24.78 -8.44
C THR A 219 8.81 -25.05 -9.74
N ASN A 220 8.49 -24.08 -10.60
CA ASN A 220 7.75 -24.36 -11.86
C ASN A 220 7.67 -23.14 -12.82
N MET A 221 8.68 -22.92 -13.67
CA MET A 221 8.64 -21.90 -14.72
C MET A 221 8.80 -22.49 -16.12
N LYS A 222 7.81 -23.28 -16.56
CA LYS A 222 7.73 -23.72 -17.97
C LYS A 222 6.98 -22.62 -18.77
N ASP A 223 7.74 -21.95 -19.64
CA ASP A 223 7.32 -21.08 -20.75
C ASP A 223 6.95 -19.61 -20.46
N ALA A 224 5.69 -19.27 -20.17
CA ALA A 224 5.26 -17.85 -20.14
C ALA A 224 5.93 -17.01 -19.04
N ARG A 225 6.23 -17.64 -17.89
CA ARG A 225 6.95 -17.00 -16.78
C ARG A 225 8.43 -16.81 -17.09
N GLY A 226 9.00 -17.66 -17.94
CA GLY A 226 10.41 -17.59 -18.35
C GLY A 226 10.74 -16.28 -19.07
N HIS A 227 9.89 -15.81 -19.98
CA HIS A 227 10.12 -14.52 -20.67
C HIS A 227 10.23 -13.34 -19.69
N ARG A 228 9.26 -13.23 -18.78
CA ARG A 228 9.25 -12.16 -17.79
C ARG A 228 10.43 -12.28 -16.82
N TYR A 229 10.85 -13.49 -16.47
CA TYR A 229 12.01 -13.71 -15.62
C TYR A 229 13.29 -13.23 -16.32
N ARG A 230 13.45 -13.55 -17.62
CA ARG A 230 14.54 -13.01 -18.46
C ARG A 230 14.54 -11.49 -18.49
N GLN A 231 13.37 -10.86 -18.71
CA GLN A 231 13.25 -9.40 -18.69
C GLN A 231 13.64 -8.81 -17.34
N MET A 232 13.21 -9.42 -16.24
CA MET A 232 13.57 -8.99 -14.90
C MET A 232 15.09 -9.06 -14.67
N MET A 233 15.75 -10.14 -15.08
CA MET A 233 17.21 -10.24 -14.96
C MET A 233 17.94 -9.16 -15.77
N LYS A 234 17.49 -8.87 -16.98
CA LYS A 234 18.01 -7.76 -17.79
C LYS A 234 17.81 -6.42 -17.10
N LEU A 235 16.62 -6.19 -16.54
CA LEU A 235 16.26 -4.97 -15.83
C LEU A 235 17.16 -4.73 -14.61
N LEU A 236 17.44 -5.77 -13.82
CA LEU A 236 18.35 -5.68 -12.68
C LEU A 236 19.78 -5.40 -13.11
N THR A 237 20.24 -6.13 -14.11
CA THR A 237 21.58 -5.96 -14.68
C THR A 237 21.76 -4.52 -15.20
N LEU A 238 20.76 -3.97 -15.88
CA LEU A 238 20.75 -2.58 -16.37
C LEU A 238 20.48 -1.53 -15.29
N SER A 239 20.00 -1.95 -14.13
CA SER A 239 19.91 -1.12 -12.93
C SER A 239 21.25 -1.04 -12.17
N GLY A 240 22.27 -1.77 -12.64
CA GLY A 240 23.60 -1.83 -12.01
C GLY A 240 23.72 -2.92 -10.94
N TYR A 241 22.77 -3.86 -10.85
CA TYR A 241 22.84 -4.92 -9.84
C TYR A 241 23.65 -6.13 -10.31
N PRO A 242 24.67 -6.53 -9.55
CA PRO A 242 25.34 -7.80 -9.81
C PRO A 242 24.38 -8.95 -9.47
N LEU A 243 24.22 -9.89 -10.41
CA LEU A 243 23.46 -11.11 -10.17
C LEU A 243 24.29 -12.09 -9.33
N GLN A 244 23.64 -12.76 -8.38
CA GLN A 244 24.31 -13.75 -7.52
C GLN A 244 24.68 -15.02 -8.31
N LEU A 245 25.70 -15.74 -7.87
CA LEU A 245 26.25 -16.88 -8.61
C LEU A 245 25.20 -17.98 -8.88
N TYR A 246 24.33 -18.29 -7.92
CA TYR A 246 23.27 -19.29 -8.14
C TYR A 246 22.24 -18.81 -9.17
N VAL A 247 21.94 -17.51 -9.24
CA VAL A 247 21.06 -16.94 -10.27
C VAL A 247 21.71 -17.13 -11.63
N MET A 248 23.01 -16.86 -11.73
CA MET A 248 23.78 -17.10 -12.96
C MET A 248 23.77 -18.58 -13.36
N MET A 249 23.94 -19.50 -12.41
CA MET A 249 23.85 -20.95 -12.67
C MET A 249 22.44 -21.37 -13.12
N HIS A 250 21.40 -20.80 -12.50
CA HIS A 250 20.02 -21.04 -12.90
C HIS A 250 19.75 -20.52 -14.32
N LEU A 251 20.21 -19.31 -14.64
CA LEU A 251 20.11 -18.75 -16.00
C LEU A 251 20.87 -19.60 -17.01
N ARG A 252 22.07 -20.09 -16.66
CA ARG A 252 22.83 -20.99 -17.54
C ARG A 252 22.05 -22.27 -17.86
N LYS A 253 21.36 -22.83 -16.87
CA LYS A 253 20.61 -24.09 -17.01
C LYS A 253 19.30 -23.91 -17.79
N TRP A 254 18.55 -22.83 -17.53
CA TRP A 254 17.16 -22.69 -18.00
C TRP A 254 16.93 -21.55 -18.99
N HIS A 255 17.84 -20.57 -19.05
CA HIS A 255 17.71 -19.33 -19.83
C HIS A 255 19.06 -18.93 -20.44
N ALA A 256 19.64 -19.83 -21.24
CA ALA A 256 21.00 -19.72 -21.77
C ALA A 256 21.24 -18.42 -22.56
N ASP A 257 20.23 -17.94 -23.29
CA ASP A 257 20.25 -16.67 -24.01
C ASP A 257 20.50 -15.48 -23.08
N THR A 258 19.79 -15.43 -21.96
CA THR A 258 19.91 -14.37 -20.96
C THR A 258 21.22 -14.50 -20.19
N TYR A 259 21.66 -15.72 -19.87
CA TYR A 259 22.97 -15.96 -19.29
C TYR A 259 24.11 -15.43 -20.18
N VAL A 260 24.09 -15.76 -21.48
CA VAL A 260 25.09 -15.28 -22.44
C VAL A 260 25.03 -13.76 -22.54
N TRP A 261 23.83 -13.18 -22.59
CA TRP A 261 23.65 -11.73 -22.60
C TRP A 261 24.25 -11.08 -21.34
N VAL A 262 23.95 -11.57 -20.14
CA VAL A 262 24.48 -11.02 -18.88
C VAL A 262 26.00 -11.18 -18.80
N THR A 263 26.53 -12.32 -19.24
CA THR A 263 27.98 -12.58 -19.22
C THR A 263 28.72 -11.65 -20.18
N ARG A 264 28.23 -11.51 -21.41
CA ARG A 264 28.77 -10.55 -22.38
C ARG A 264 28.65 -9.13 -21.88
N TYR A 265 27.49 -8.79 -21.32
CA TYR A 265 27.26 -7.53 -20.67
C TYR A 265 28.37 -7.29 -19.64
N ASN A 266 28.57 -8.16 -18.66
CA ASN A 266 29.60 -8.00 -17.63
C ASN A 266 31.06 -8.02 -18.12
N ALA A 267 31.35 -8.63 -19.27
CA ALA A 267 32.69 -8.64 -19.85
C ALA A 267 33.03 -7.36 -20.66
N CYS A 268 32.02 -6.62 -21.13
CA CYS A 268 32.23 -5.45 -21.97
C CYS A 268 32.26 -4.14 -21.15
N PRO A 269 33.12 -3.17 -21.52
CA PRO A 269 33.05 -1.81 -20.97
C PRO A 269 31.66 -1.21 -21.13
N ARG A 270 31.21 -0.46 -20.12
CA ARG A 270 29.90 0.19 -20.13
C ARG A 270 29.92 1.43 -21.00
N SER A 271 28.85 1.66 -21.75
CA SER A 271 28.65 2.96 -22.40
C SER A 271 28.49 4.04 -21.34
N LEU A 272 28.91 5.26 -21.68
CA LEU A 272 28.74 6.43 -20.81
C LEU A 272 27.27 6.63 -20.41
N GLY A 273 26.35 6.42 -21.36
CA GLY A 273 24.90 6.50 -21.10
C GLY A 273 24.45 5.51 -20.01
N HIS A 274 24.96 4.28 -20.00
CA HIS A 274 24.63 3.31 -18.97
C HIS A 274 25.22 3.70 -17.60
N ILE A 275 26.47 4.16 -17.57
CA ILE A 275 27.10 4.63 -16.32
C ILE A 275 26.29 5.79 -15.74
N ALA A 276 25.91 6.77 -16.58
CA ALA A 276 25.05 7.88 -16.20
C ALA A 276 23.68 7.41 -15.70
N ARG A 277 23.06 6.42 -16.36
CA ARG A 277 21.80 5.82 -15.92
C ARG A 277 21.89 5.30 -14.50
N VAL A 278 22.89 4.48 -14.21
CA VAL A 278 23.06 3.87 -12.88
C VAL A 278 23.37 4.94 -11.84
N ALA A 279 24.25 5.91 -12.16
CA ALA A 279 24.59 7.01 -11.27
C ALA A 279 23.38 7.88 -10.90
N VAL A 280 22.53 8.21 -11.88
CA VAL A 280 21.30 8.99 -11.65
C VAL A 280 20.28 8.18 -10.83
N ARG A 281 20.04 6.91 -11.19
CA ARG A 281 19.07 6.06 -10.47
C ARG A 281 19.45 5.86 -9.00
N THR A 282 20.74 5.69 -8.71
CA THR A 282 21.23 5.48 -7.34
C THR A 282 21.13 6.72 -6.45
N HIS A 283 20.94 7.91 -7.02
CA HIS A 283 20.67 9.13 -6.24
C HIS A 283 19.25 9.17 -5.65
N PHE A 284 18.28 8.43 -6.22
CA PHE A 284 16.92 8.39 -5.72
C PHE A 284 16.73 7.25 -4.72
N ARG A 285 16.46 7.58 -3.44
CA ARG A 285 16.41 6.59 -2.34
C ARG A 285 15.02 5.99 -2.06
N SER A 286 13.94 6.72 -2.34
CA SER A 286 12.58 6.29 -1.99
C SER A 286 11.81 5.80 -3.21
N ASN A 287 11.56 6.69 -4.16
CA ASN A 287 10.78 6.40 -5.35
C ASN A 287 11.47 6.95 -6.60
N VAL A 288 12.20 6.08 -7.28
CA VAL A 288 12.95 6.36 -8.51
C VAL A 288 12.02 6.85 -9.63
N ILE A 289 10.79 6.35 -9.69
CA ILE A 289 9.81 6.75 -10.72
C ILE A 289 9.45 8.22 -10.56
N VAL A 290 8.98 8.61 -9.37
CA VAL A 290 8.61 10.00 -9.09
C VAL A 290 9.81 10.93 -9.20
N GLY A 291 10.96 10.50 -8.67
CA GLY A 291 12.21 11.26 -8.73
C GLY A 291 12.63 11.59 -10.16
N ILE A 292 12.63 10.60 -11.06
CA ILE A 292 12.98 10.82 -12.48
C ILE A 292 11.91 11.64 -13.20
N MET A 293 10.63 11.36 -12.97
CA MET A 293 9.54 12.09 -13.62
C MET A 293 9.54 13.57 -13.25
N GLY A 294 9.95 13.89 -12.02
CA GLY A 294 10.09 15.25 -11.50
C GLY A 294 11.36 16.00 -11.92
N LEU A 295 12.28 15.39 -12.68
CA LEU A 295 13.48 16.08 -13.14
C LEU A 295 13.11 17.20 -14.13
N PRO A 296 13.41 18.48 -13.82
CA PRO A 296 13.16 19.58 -14.74
C PRO A 296 14.15 19.51 -15.92
N HIS A 297 13.72 19.97 -17.09
CA HIS A 297 14.55 20.10 -18.30
C HIS A 297 15.15 18.81 -18.89
N VAL A 298 14.83 17.63 -18.34
CA VAL A 298 15.24 16.34 -18.92
C VAL A 298 14.20 15.91 -19.98
N PRO A 299 14.60 15.66 -21.24
CA PRO A 299 13.69 15.15 -22.27
C PRO A 299 13.02 13.84 -21.88
N GLU A 300 11.76 13.65 -22.29
CA GLU A 300 10.98 12.45 -21.97
C GLU A 300 11.63 11.16 -22.46
N VAL A 301 12.35 11.19 -23.58
CA VAL A 301 13.12 10.04 -24.08
C VAL A 301 14.21 9.63 -23.08
N ILE A 302 14.88 10.60 -22.45
CA ILE A 302 15.89 10.34 -21.43
C ILE A 302 15.22 9.85 -20.14
N LYS A 303 14.05 10.39 -19.75
CA LYS A 303 13.30 9.88 -18.60
C LYS A 303 12.90 8.41 -18.78
N ARG A 304 12.36 8.04 -19.94
CA ARG A 304 12.05 6.63 -20.27
C ARG A 304 13.28 5.73 -20.23
N TYR A 305 14.41 6.22 -20.74
CA TYR A 305 15.70 5.53 -20.66
C TYR A 305 16.16 5.33 -19.20
N LEU A 306 15.98 6.33 -18.33
CA LEU A 306 16.30 6.23 -16.90
C LEU A 306 15.33 5.30 -16.14
N LEU A 307 14.08 5.19 -16.62
CA LEU A 307 13.03 4.33 -16.07
C LEU A 307 13.08 2.88 -16.57
N LEU A 308 13.99 2.56 -17.50
CA LEU A 308 14.16 1.23 -18.11
C LEU A 308 12.93 0.79 -18.93
N ASP A 309 12.30 1.74 -19.62
CA ASP A 309 11.19 1.48 -20.53
C ASP A 309 11.65 1.07 -21.94
N ASP A 310 12.96 1.00 -22.17
CA ASP A 310 13.60 0.53 -23.41
C ASP A 310 13.73 -1.01 -23.49
N LEU A 311 13.10 -1.74 -22.55
CA LEU A 311 13.24 -3.20 -22.35
C LEU A 311 11.96 -4.01 -22.59
#